data_AF-A0A920M0F8-F1
#
_entry.id   AF-A0A920M0F8-F1
#
_cell.length_a   1.000
_cell.length_b   1.000
_cell.length_c   1.000
_cell.angle_alpha   90.00
_cell.angle_beta   90.00
_cell.angle_gamma   90.00
#
_symmetry.space_group_name_H-M   'P 1'
#
loop_
_entity.id
_entity.type
_entity.pdbx_description
1 polymer ?
#
loop_
_entity_poly.entity_id
_entity_poly.type
_entity_poly.pdbx_seq_one_letter_code
_entity_poly.pdbx_strand_id
1 'polypeptide(L)' 'MNFGSGGNTDSKAWKDIWGSGQGIGGIKDSPSVAELVGRIKSEYEEAFKKFKVRIES' A
#
# COMPACT_ATOMS: atom_id res chain seq x y z
N MET A 1 -14.62 0.45 8.83
CA MET A 1 -14.29 1.86 9.12
C MET A 1 -15.60 2.62 9.29
N ASN A 2 -15.74 3.43 10.35
CA ASN A 2 -16.90 4.29 10.59
C ASN A 2 -16.44 5.75 10.46
N PHE A 3 -16.84 6.44 9.39
CA PHE A 3 -16.52 7.85 9.15
C PHE A 3 -17.58 8.73 9.83
N GLY A 4 -17.72 8.56 11.14
CA GLY A 4 -18.90 8.91 11.93
C GLY A 4 -19.70 10.16 11.50
N SER A 5 -20.99 9.95 11.22
CA SER A 5 -22.03 10.97 11.41
C SER A 5 -22.26 11.13 12.91
N GLY A 6 -21.74 12.20 13.51
CA GLY A 6 -21.99 12.50 14.92
C GLY A 6 -21.32 13.82 15.30
N GLY A 7 -22.14 14.84 15.58
CA GLY A 7 -21.70 16.21 15.80
C GLY A 7 -20.66 16.35 16.90
N ASN A 8 -19.43 16.65 16.50
CA ASN A 8 -18.45 17.41 17.28
C ASN A 8 -17.52 18.11 16.26
N THR A 9 -17.61 19.43 16.20
CA THR A 9 -17.18 20.28 15.07
C THR A 9 -15.69 20.64 15.04
N ASP A 10 -14.83 19.98 15.83
CA ASP A 10 -13.42 20.40 15.96
C ASP A 10 -12.44 19.66 15.04
N SER A 11 -12.80 18.49 14.47
CA SER A 11 -11.98 17.79 13.49
C SER A 11 -12.59 17.86 12.09
N LYS A 12 -11.92 18.55 11.18
CA LYS A 12 -12.30 18.62 9.77
C LYS A 12 -11.90 17.32 9.11
N ALA A 13 -12.87 16.51 8.68
CA ALA A 13 -12.64 15.18 8.11
C ALA A 13 -11.57 15.16 6.98
N TRP A 14 -11.54 16.17 6.11
CA TRP A 14 -10.58 16.26 5.00
C TRP A 14 -9.15 16.61 5.44
N LYS A 15 -8.96 17.10 6.67
CA LYS A 15 -7.67 17.53 7.22
C LYS A 15 -7.15 16.55 8.28
N ASP A 16 -8.06 16.04 9.10
CA ASP A 16 -7.72 15.37 10.34
C ASP A 16 -7.97 13.85 10.29
N ILE A 17 -8.70 13.35 9.28
CA ILE A 17 -8.96 11.92 9.08
C ILE A 17 -8.19 11.43 7.85
N TRP A 18 -7.22 10.54 8.07
CA TRP A 18 -6.44 9.91 7.01
C TRP A 18 -6.90 8.45 6.83
N GLY A 19 -7.27 8.09 5.60
CA GLY A 19 -7.64 6.72 5.25
C GLY A 19 -6.46 5.93 4.70
N SER A 20 -6.23 4.73 5.22
CA SER A 20 -5.23 3.80 4.68
C SER A 20 -5.69 2.35 4.80
N GLY A 21 -5.27 1.50 3.86
CA GLY A 21 -5.50 0.06 3.93
C GLY A 21 -4.60 -0.64 4.95
N GLN A 22 -4.84 -1.95 5.19
CA GLN A 22 -4.05 -2.77 6.11
C GLN A 22 -2.55 -2.82 5.76
N GLY A 23 -2.18 -2.59 4.50
CA GLY A 23 -0.80 -2.60 4.03
C GLY A 23 0.06 -1.41 4.47
N ILE A 24 -0.51 -0.37 5.10
CA ILE A 24 0.23 0.86 5.43
C ILE A 24 1.44 0.63 6.34
N GLY A 25 1.35 -0.33 7.27
CA GLY A 25 2.45 -0.64 8.20
C GLY A 25 3.71 -1.19 7.53
N GLY A 26 3.59 -1.69 6.30
CA GLY A 26 4.68 -2.21 5.48
C GLY A 26 5.46 -1.13 4.73
N ILE A 27 4.96 0.10 4.64
CA ILE A 27 5.65 1.20 3.95
C ILE A 27 6.77 1.72 4.85
N LYS A 28 8.01 1.72 4.34
CA LYS A 28 9.22 2.12 5.09
C LYS A 28 9.98 3.28 4.45
N ASP A 29 9.58 3.68 3.25
CA ASP A 29 10.26 4.65 2.41
C ASP A 29 9.26 5.50 1.61
N SER A 30 9.75 6.55 0.96
CA SER A 30 8.98 7.44 0.09
C SER A 30 9.74 7.72 -1.22
N PRO A 31 9.96 6.70 -2.06
CA PRO A 31 10.74 6.83 -3.30
C PRO A 31 9.98 7.62 -4.37
N SER A 32 10.65 7.93 -5.48
CA SER A 32 9.95 8.45 -6.65
C SER A 32 8.99 7.41 -7.24
N VAL A 33 7.98 7.87 -7.98
CA VAL A 33 7.02 6.98 -8.66
C VAL A 33 7.75 6.01 -9.60
N ALA A 34 8.76 6.49 -10.33
CA ALA A 34 9.51 5.67 -11.28
C ALA A 34 10.25 4.53 -10.56
N GLU A 35 10.89 4.83 -9.44
CA GLU A 35 11.59 3.82 -8.62
C GLU A 35 10.61 2.81 -8.02
N LEU A 36 9.48 3.26 -7.46
CA LEU A 36 8.48 2.37 -6.87
C LEU A 36 7.92 1.38 -7.90
N VAL A 37 7.55 1.88 -9.08
CA VAL A 37 7.03 1.04 -10.18
C VAL A 37 8.11 0.07 -10.66
N GLY A 38 9.36 0.53 -10.79
CA GLY A 38 10.49 -0.33 -11.17
C GLY A 38 10.73 -1.45 -10.16
N ARG A 39 10.65 -1.15 -8.86
CA ARG A 39 10.77 -2.14 -7.78
C ARG A 39 9.67 -3.19 -7.85
N ILE A 40 8.41 -2.77 -7.91
CA ILE A 40 7.25 -3.67 -7.97
C ILE A 40 7.34 -4.61 -9.18
N LYS A 41 7.73 -4.08 -10.35
CA LYS A 41 7.91 -4.90 -11.55
C LYS A 41 8.96 -6.00 -11.33
N SER A 42 10.12 -5.61 -10.82
CA SER A 42 11.23 -6.54 -10.58
C SER A 42 10.84 -7.63 -9.58
N GLU A 43 10.21 -7.26 -8.46
CA GLU A 43 9.71 -8.18 -7.44
C GLU A 43 8.70 -9.19 -8.01
N TYR A 44 7.78 -8.72 -8.87
CA TYR A 44 6.81 -9.59 -9.54
C TYR A 44 7.50 -10.60 -10.46
N GLU A 45 8.45 -10.15 -11.29
CA GLU A 45 9.19 -11.04 -12.20
C GLU A 45 9.98 -12.11 -11.43
N GLU A 46 10.60 -11.74 -10.31
CA GLU A 46 11.27 -12.70 -9.43
C GLU A 46 10.30 -13.70 -8.79
N ALA A 47 9.17 -13.23 -8.27
CA ALA A 47 8.14 -14.09 -7.69
C ALA A 47 7.59 -15.08 -8.73
N PHE A 48 7.33 -14.62 -9.94
CA PHE A 48 6.87 -15.45 -11.05
C PHE A 48 7.90 -16.52 -11.43
N LYS A 49 9.18 -16.15 -11.56
CA LYS A 49 10.26 -17.11 -11.82
C LYS A 49 10.33 -18.19 -10.72
N LYS A 50 10.29 -17.79 -9.44
CA LYS A 50 10.29 -18.73 -8.30
C LYS A 50 9.07 -19.65 -8.32
N PHE A 51 7.90 -19.11 -8.64
CA PHE A 51 6.67 -19.89 -8.79
C PHE A 51 6.80 -20.92 -9.92
N LYS A 52 7.30 -20.49 -11.08
CA LYS A 52 7.52 -21.36 -12.24
C LYS A 52 8.46 -22.52 -11.93
N VAL A 53 9.59 -22.24 -11.30
CA VAL A 53 10.55 -23.28 -10.86
C VAL A 53 9.88 -24.31 -9.95
N ARG A 54 8.97 -23.89 -9.07
CA ARG A 54 8.30 -24.77 -8.12
C ARG A 54 7.23 -25.67 -8.76
N ILE A 55 6.64 -25.27 -9.89
CA ILE A 55 5.65 -26.09 -10.60
C ILE A 55 6.27 -27.02 -11.64
N GLU A 56 7.51 -26.76 -12.06
CA GLU A 56 8.26 -27.57 -13.04
C GLU A 56 9.18 -28.62 -12.36
N SER A 57 9.30 -28.59 -11.02
CA SER A 57 9.98 -29.59 -10.20
C SER A 57 9.03 -30.66 -9.69
#